data_AF-A0A084WV07-F1
#
_entry.id   AF-A0A084WV07-F1
#
_cell.length_a   1.000
_cell.length_b   1.000
_cell.length_c   1.000
_cell.angle_alpha   90.00
_cell.angle_beta   90.00
_cell.angle_gamma   90.00
#
_symmetry.space_group_name_H-M   'P 1'
#
loop_
_entity.id
_entity.type
_entity.pdbx_description
1 polymer ?
#
loop_
_entity_poly.entity_id
_entity_poly.type
_entity_poly.pdbx_seq_one_letter_code
_entity_poly.pdbx_strand_id
1 'polypeptide(L)' 'MQFCPNGAPPCYRAKNGESVIAAEDKIRLKIVGTRVDATGIFAIGTLMDDYLGLVGS' A
#
# COMPACT_ATOMS: atom_id res chain seq x y z
N MET A 1 3.69 -3.96 -8.37
CA MET A 1 2.27 -4.31 -8.13
C MET A 1 1.44 -3.93 -9.34
N GLN A 2 0.39 -4.68 -9.63
CA GLN A 2 -0.58 -4.43 -10.69
C GLN A 2 -1.96 -4.25 -10.04
N PHE A 3 -2.68 -3.22 -10.47
CA PHE A 3 -4.04 -2.97 -10.01
C PHE A 3 -5.01 -3.96 -10.65
N CYS A 4 -5.86 -4.58 -9.84
CA CYS A 4 -6.87 -5.54 -10.25
C CYS A 4 -8.27 -4.97 -9.96
N PRO A 5 -8.90 -4.26 -10.93
CA PRO A 5 -10.20 -3.63 -10.73
C PRO A 5 -11.33 -4.66 -10.55
N ASN A 6 -11.18 -5.84 -11.16
CA ASN A 6 -12.17 -6.92 -11.11
C ASN A 6 -12.03 -7.81 -9.86
N GLY A 7 -11.12 -7.48 -8.94
CA GLY A 7 -11.07 -8.17 -7.65
C GLY A 7 -12.35 -7.89 -6.86
N ALA A 8 -12.84 -8.88 -6.11
CA ALA A 8 -13.95 -8.73 -5.19
C ALA A 8 -13.46 -9.01 -3.76
N PRO A 9 -12.87 -8.02 -3.05
CA PRO A 9 -12.79 -6.57 -3.34
C PRO A 9 -11.63 -6.16 -4.29
N PRO A 10 -11.67 -4.94 -4.88
CA PRO A 10 -10.59 -4.43 -5.72
C PRO A 10 -9.27 -4.40 -4.96
N CYS A 11 -8.18 -4.81 -5.61
CA CYS A 11 -6.91 -5.03 -4.92
C CYS A 11 -5.70 -4.72 -5.80
N TYR A 12 -4.53 -4.64 -5.15
CA TYR A 12 -3.23 -4.63 -5.81
C TYR A 12 -2.57 -5.99 -5.65
N ARG A 13 -2.12 -6.58 -6.75
CA ARG A 13 -1.42 -7.88 -6.74
C ARG A 13 0.03 -7.71 -7.16
N ALA A 14 0.95 -8.40 -6.51
CA ALA A 14 2.31 -8.52 -7.00
C ALA A 14 2.34 -9.29 -8.34
N LYS A 15 3.31 -9.02 -9.22
CA LYS A 15 3.35 -9.68 -10.55
C LYS A 15 3.50 -11.21 -10.46
N ASN A 16 4.16 -11.69 -9.41
CA ASN A 16 4.33 -13.10 -9.09
C ASN A 16 3.12 -13.71 -8.36
N GLY A 17 2.09 -12.93 -8.02
CA GLY A 17 0.89 -13.41 -7.34
C GLY A 17 1.05 -13.69 -5.84
N GLU A 18 2.24 -13.55 -5.27
CA GLU A 18 2.53 -13.91 -3.86
C GLU A 18 1.97 -12.92 -2.84
N SER A 19 1.59 -11.71 -3.27
CA SER A 19 1.07 -10.68 -2.37
C SER A 19 -0.14 -10.00 -2.98
N VAL A 20 -1.20 -9.88 -2.17
CA VAL A 20 -2.45 -9.18 -2.51
C VAL A 20 -2.75 -8.18 -1.41
N ILE A 21 -2.83 -6.90 -1.77
CA ILE A 21 -3.21 -5.81 -0.86
C ILE A 21 -4.62 -5.37 -1.23
N ALA A 22 -5.56 -5.54 -0.30
CA ALA A 22 -6.95 -5.14 -0.37
C ALA A 22 -7.26 -4.08 0.71
N ALA A 23 -8.53 -3.62 0.73
CA ALA A 23 -9.01 -2.77 1.81
C ALA A 23 -8.89 -3.49 3.16
N GLU A 24 -8.63 -2.73 4.23
CA GLU A 24 -8.43 -3.19 5.61
C GLU A 24 -7.14 -3.97 5.91
N ASP A 25 -6.31 -4.26 4.90
CA ASP A 25 -5.02 -4.89 5.12
C ASP A 25 -4.04 -3.99 5.87
N LYS A 26 -3.25 -4.60 6.75
CA LYS A 26 -2.16 -3.93 7.45
C LYS A 26 -0.90 -3.97 6.60
N ILE A 27 -0.36 -2.80 6.25
CA ILE A 27 0.85 -2.67 5.46
C ILE A 27 1.93 -1.87 6.19
N ARG A 28 3.19 -2.20 5.91
CA ARG A 28 4.38 -1.43 6.25
C ARG A 28 4.82 -0.65 5.02
N LEU A 29 4.94 0.66 5.15
CA LEU A 29 5.38 1.57 4.10
C LEU A 29 6.47 2.51 4.62
N LYS A 30 7.24 3.11 3.71
CA LYS A 30 8.17 4.20 4.02
C LYS A 30 7.54 5.53 3.62
N ILE A 31 7.46 6.48 4.54
CA ILE A 31 7.01 7.85 4.24
C ILE A 31 8.13 8.56 3.45
N VAL A 32 7.80 9.10 2.28
CA VAL A 32 8.74 9.84 1.41
C VAL A 32 8.52 11.34 1.41
N GLY A 33 7.34 11.79 1.84
CA GLY A 33 7.02 13.20 1.94
C GLY A 33 5.78 13.44 2.78
N THR A 34 5.70 14.61 3.38
CA THR A 34 4.55 15.06 4.17
C THR A 34 4.07 16.41 3.66
N ARG A 35 2.75 16.59 3.58
CA ARG A 35 2.11 17.86 3.31
C ARG A 35 1.28 18.24 4.53
N VAL A 36 1.57 19.41 5.09
CA VAL A 36 0.83 19.96 6.24
C VAL A 36 -0.12 21.03 5.71
N ASP A 37 -1.42 20.86 5.98
CA ASP A 37 -2.45 21.85 5.71
C ASP A 37 -3.05 22.33 7.06
N ALA A 38 -3.89 23.37 7.03
CA ALA A 38 -4.41 24.00 8.26
C ALA A 38 -5.21 23.05 9.17
N THR A 39 -5.79 21.98 8.61
CA THR A 39 -6.69 21.05 9.31
C THR A 39 -6.06 19.68 9.57
N GLY A 40 -4.84 19.43 9.08
CA GLY A 40 -4.23 18.11 9.23
C GLY A 40 -2.93 17.91 8.46
N ILE A 41 -2.35 16.73 8.66
CA ILE A 41 -1.10 16.30 8.02
C ILE A 41 -1.41 15.11 7.13
N PHE A 42 -0.99 15.23 5.87
CA PHE A 42 -1.04 14.15 4.88
C PHE A 42 0.38 13.68 4.58
N ALA A 43 0.51 12.41 4.21
CA ALA A 43 1.80 11.84 3.85
C ALA A 43 1.70 11.01 2.57
N ILE A 44 2.78 11.00 1.80
CA ILE A 44 2.97 10.11 0.66
C ILE A 44 3.96 9.03 1.08
N GLY A 45 3.60 7.78 0.83
CA GLY A 45 4.42 6.61 1.15
C GLY A 45 4.86 5.83 -0.08
N THR A 46 5.94 5.07 0.04
CA THR A 46 6.42 4.12 -0.98
C THR A 46 6.54 2.70 -0.39
N LEU A 47 6.48 1.72 -1.30
CA LEU A 47 6.67 0.28 -1.05
C LEU A 47 7.82 -0.29 -1.91
N MET A 48 8.70 0.57 -2.42
CA MET A 48 9.78 0.17 -3.35
C MET A 48 11.02 -0.42 -2.67
N ASP A 49 11.18 -0.26 -1.36
CA ASP A 49 12.32 -0.80 -0.62
C ASP A 49 12.03 -2.21 -0.07
N ASP A 50 13.09 -2.88 0.36
CA ASP A 50 13.01 -4.21 0.99
C ASP A 50 12.24 -4.20 2.31
N TYR A 51 11.61 -5.34 2.63
CA TYR A 51 10.82 -5.56 3.85
C TYR A 51 9.60 -4.63 4.04
N LEU A 52 9.16 -3.95 2.99
CA LEU A 52 7.91 -3.20 2.92
C LEU A 52 6.80 -4.06 2.27
N GLY A 53 5.53 -3.76 2.56
CA GLY A 53 4.38 -4.52 2.06
C GLY A 53 3.46 -5.01 3.18
N LEU A 54 2.76 -6.12 2.96
CA LEU A 54 1.81 -6.70 3.93
C LEU A 54 2.50 -7.10 5.24
N VAL A 55 1.83 -6.82 6.35
CA VAL A 55 2.26 -7.18 7.71
C VAL A 55 1.20 -8.09 8.31
N GLY A 56 1.44 -9.39 8.26
CA GLY A 56 0.56 -10.40 8.83
C GLY A 56 0.27 -11.50 7.82
N SER A 57 0.59 -12.72 8.24
CA SER A 57 0.02 -13.97 7.76
C SER A 57 -0.99 -14.46 8.79
#